data_AF-A0A4V1IZ21-F1
#
_entry.id   AF-A0A4V1IZ21-F1
#
_cell.length_a   1.000
_cell.length_b   1.000
_cell.length_c   1.000
_cell.angle_alpha   90.00
_cell.angle_beta   90.00
_cell.angle_gamma   90.00
#
_symmetry.space_group_name_H-M   'P 1'
#
loop_
_entity.id
_entity.type
_entity.pdbx_description
1 polymer ?
#
loop_
_entity_poly.entity_id
_entity_poly.type
_entity_poly.pdbx_seq_one_letter_code
_entity_poly.pdbx_strand_id
1 'polypeptide(L)'
;IRDLAINNADSKQYLILSDKLRDEDLLNLGVLLEDRDGSTKRDEERERNKALVAAEKERKKQEKIEKAKINPNEMFKIGDYKDLFSKFDETKGFPTHDNKGEELAKSKTKKLRKEFDAQLKLHDQYINGTL
;
A
#
# COMPACT_ATOMS: atom_id res chain seq x y z
N ILE A 1 -2.94 -21.82 46.90
CA ILE A 1 -1.91 -20.88 46.38
C ILE A 1 -1.76 -19.63 47.26
N ARG A 2 -2.85 -18.89 47.58
CA ARG A 2 -2.80 -17.69 48.43
C ARG A 2 -2.23 -17.95 49.83
N ASP A 3 -2.60 -19.06 50.46
CA ASP A 3 -2.09 -19.38 51.82
C ASP A 3 -0.60 -19.72 51.83
N LEU A 4 -0.08 -20.30 50.75
CA LEU A 4 1.36 -20.54 50.61
C LEU A 4 2.12 -19.24 50.39
N ALA A 5 1.53 -18.30 49.64
CA ALA A 5 2.06 -16.93 49.45
C ALA A 5 2.16 -16.17 50.77
N ILE A 6 1.19 -16.34 51.66
CA ILE A 6 1.19 -15.72 52.99
C ILE A 6 2.24 -16.38 53.89
N ASN A 7 2.45 -17.69 53.77
CA ASN A 7 3.40 -18.46 54.58
C ASN A 7 4.83 -18.48 54.01
N ASN A 8 5.11 -17.71 52.95
CA ASN A 8 6.41 -17.61 52.28
C ASN A 8 7.02 -18.99 51.95
N ALA A 9 6.20 -19.89 51.41
CA ALA A 9 6.61 -21.27 51.10
C ALA A 9 7.73 -21.34 50.04
N ASP A 10 8.38 -22.49 49.91
CA ASP A 10 9.44 -22.69 48.91
C ASP A 10 8.89 -22.59 47.47
N SER A 11 9.68 -22.00 46.58
CA SER A 11 9.32 -21.76 45.17
C SER A 11 8.87 -23.02 44.45
N LYS A 12 9.42 -24.18 44.81
CA LYS A 12 9.02 -25.48 44.25
C LYS A 12 7.56 -25.84 44.54
N GLN A 13 7.04 -25.46 45.71
CA GLN A 13 5.66 -25.76 46.10
C GLN A 13 4.65 -24.96 45.27
N TYR A 14 5.00 -23.73 44.86
CA TYR A 14 4.15 -22.96 43.94
C TYR A 14 4.10 -23.54 42.54
N LEU A 15 5.24 -24.03 42.04
CA LEU A 15 5.31 -24.64 40.71
C LEU A 15 4.46 -25.90 40.67
N ILE A 16 4.60 -26.79 41.66
CA ILE A 16 3.80 -28.02 41.77
C ILE A 16 2.29 -27.72 41.81
N LEU A 17 1.88 -26.70 42.57
CA LEU A 17 0.46 -26.33 42.62
C LEU A 17 -0.04 -25.61 41.37
N SER A 18 0.83 -24.89 40.66
CA SER A 18 0.48 -24.27 39.39
C SER A 18 0.28 -25.33 38.31
N ASP A 19 1.13 -26.36 38.30
CA ASP A 19 0.96 -27.53 37.42
C ASP A 19 -0.34 -28.27 37.74
N LYS A 20 -0.65 -28.51 39.03
CA LYS A 20 -1.92 -29.12 39.43
C LYS A 20 -3.14 -28.31 39.00
N LEU A 21 -3.11 -26.99 39.19
CA LEU A 21 -4.18 -26.09 38.75
C LEU A 21 -4.35 -26.17 37.21
N ARG A 22 -3.24 -26.17 36.47
CA ARG A 22 -3.24 -26.23 35.01
C ARG A 22 -3.75 -27.57 34.47
N ASP A 23 -3.26 -28.67 35.03
CA ASP A 23 -3.37 -29.99 34.43
C ASP A 23 -4.54 -30.82 35.00
N GLU A 24 -5.10 -30.46 36.16
CA GLU A 24 -6.23 -31.17 36.76
C GLU A 24 -7.46 -30.26 36.90
N ASP A 25 -7.32 -29.13 37.60
CA ASP A 25 -8.47 -28.31 38.00
C ASP A 25 -9.11 -27.59 36.81
N LEU A 26 -8.31 -26.98 35.94
CA LEU A 26 -8.80 -26.29 34.74
C LEU A 26 -9.41 -27.28 33.73
N LEU A 27 -8.78 -28.44 33.57
CA LEU A 27 -9.28 -29.52 32.71
C LEU A 27 -10.63 -30.06 33.19
N ASN A 28 -10.81 -30.25 34.50
CA ASN A 28 -12.10 -30.66 35.08
C ASN A 28 -13.21 -29.60 34.90
N LEU A 29 -12.85 -28.33 34.78
CA LEU A 29 -13.77 -27.23 34.46
C LEU A 29 -14.01 -27.07 32.95
N GLY A 30 -13.44 -27.94 32.11
CA GLY A 30 -13.55 -27.89 30.66
C GLY A 30 -12.74 -26.76 30.02
N VAL A 31 -11.78 -26.19 30.74
CA VAL A 31 -10.92 -25.10 30.28
C VAL A 31 -9.51 -25.63 30.07
N LEU A 32 -9.02 -25.61 28.83
CA LEU A 32 -7.64 -25.98 28.52
C LEU A 32 -6.77 -24.71 28.41
N LEU A 33 -5.72 -24.64 29.21
CA LEU A 33 -4.75 -23.55 29.15
C LEU A 33 -3.56 -23.97 28.27
N GLU A 34 -3.53 -23.47 27.03
CA GLU A 34 -2.43 -23.67 26.09
C GLU A 34 -1.54 -22.42 26.10
N ASP A 35 -0.26 -22.56 26.50
CA ASP A 35 0.74 -21.50 26.39
C ASP A 35 1.01 -21.23 24.91
N ARG A 36 0.34 -20.20 24.38
CA ARG A 36 0.60 -19.71 23.02
C ARG A 36 1.72 -18.70 23.07
N ASP A 37 2.88 -19.10 22.58
CA ASP A 37 3.94 -18.19 22.18
C ASP A 37 3.31 -17.12 21.27
N GLY A 38 3.30 -15.86 21.72
CA GLY A 38 2.65 -14.75 21.01
C GLY A 38 3.29 -14.40 19.66
N SER A 39 4.08 -15.28 19.05
CA SER A 39 4.84 -15.09 17.80
C SER A 39 4.00 -15.41 16.56
N THR A 40 3.21 -16.47 16.56
CA THR A 40 2.63 -17.03 15.33
C THR A 40 1.63 -16.11 14.62
N LYS A 41 0.72 -15.46 15.36
CA LYS A 41 -0.26 -14.53 14.75
C LYS A 41 0.37 -13.24 14.21
N ARG A 42 1.43 -12.74 14.85
CA ARG A 42 2.13 -11.52 14.44
C ARG A 42 2.98 -11.72 13.20
N ASP A 43 3.57 -12.92 13.06
CA ASP A 43 4.36 -13.26 11.88
C ASP A 43 3.47 -13.52 10.66
N GLU A 44 2.33 -14.19 10.82
CA GLU A 44 1.36 -14.38 9.74
C GLU A 44 0.74 -13.06 9.24
N GLU A 45 0.39 -12.15 10.15
CA GLU A 45 -0.16 -10.84 9.78
C GLU A 45 0.91 -9.96 9.10
N ARG A 46 2.16 -10.07 9.53
CA ARG A 46 3.29 -9.37 8.90
C ARG A 46 3.57 -9.88 7.50
N GLU A 47 3.54 -11.20 7.27
CA GLU A 47 3.72 -11.79 5.94
C GLU A 47 2.56 -11.45 5.00
N ARG A 48 1.30 -11.48 5.48
CA ARG A 48 0.14 -11.04 4.69
C ARG A 48 0.25 -9.56 4.30
N ASN A 49 0.64 -8.69 5.23
CA ASN A 49 0.82 -7.27 4.94
C ASN A 49 1.99 -7.02 3.96
N LYS A 50 3.10 -7.75 4.07
CA LYS A 50 4.21 -7.65 3.09
C LYS A 50 3.76 -8.06 1.69
N ALA A 51 3.00 -9.15 1.55
CA ALA A 51 2.50 -9.62 0.26
C ALA A 51 1.54 -8.60 -0.40
N LEU A 52 0.63 -8.01 0.38
CA LEU A 52 -0.27 -6.95 -0.09
C LEU A 52 0.49 -5.70 -0.54
N VAL A 53 1.48 -5.25 0.26
CA VAL A 53 2.31 -4.09 -0.07
C VAL A 53 3.18 -4.36 -1.31
N ALA A 54 3.70 -5.58 -1.47
CA ALA A 54 4.47 -5.96 -2.66
C ALA A 54 3.58 -5.95 -3.92
N ALA A 55 2.37 -6.53 -3.84
CA ALA A 55 1.42 -6.53 -4.95
C ALA A 55 0.99 -5.10 -5.34
N GLU A 56 0.75 -4.22 -4.36
CA GLU A 56 0.40 -2.83 -4.64
C GLU A 56 1.57 -2.01 -5.21
N LYS A 57 2.80 -2.28 -4.76
CA LYS A 57 4.00 -1.69 -5.36
C LYS A 57 4.18 -2.12 -6.81
N GLU A 58 3.93 -3.39 -7.12
CA GLU A 58 4.06 -3.91 -8.48
C GLU A 58 3.00 -3.30 -9.40
N ARG A 59 1.75 -3.20 -8.95
CA ARG A 59 0.69 -2.47 -9.67
C ARG A 59 1.05 -1.01 -9.92
N LYS A 60 1.54 -0.31 -8.90
CA LYS A 60 1.98 1.10 -9.04
C LYS A 60 3.16 1.25 -9.99
N LYS A 61 4.07 0.27 -10.05
CA LYS A 61 5.17 0.26 -11.03
C LYS A 61 4.65 0.02 -12.44
N GLN A 62 3.75 -0.94 -12.62
CA GLN A 62 3.13 -1.23 -13.91
C GLN A 62 2.34 -0.02 -14.41
N GLU A 63 1.54 0.62 -13.57
CA GLU A 63 0.83 1.86 -13.92
C GLU A 63 1.80 3.00 -14.26
N LYS A 64 2.95 3.10 -13.58
CA LYS A 64 3.98 4.09 -13.93
C LYS A 64 4.65 3.78 -15.27
N ILE A 65 4.91 2.51 -15.57
CA ILE A 65 5.51 2.08 -16.83
C ILE A 65 4.50 2.25 -17.97
N GLU A 66 3.24 1.89 -17.77
CA GLU A 66 2.15 2.14 -18.72
C GLU A 66 1.99 3.63 -18.97
N LYS A 67 2.03 4.45 -17.91
CA LYS A 67 2.05 5.91 -18.06
C LYS A 67 3.29 6.40 -18.78
N ALA A 68 4.48 5.88 -18.48
CA ALA A 68 5.72 6.28 -19.15
C ALA A 68 5.79 5.82 -20.61
N LYS A 69 5.07 4.75 -21.00
CA LYS A 69 4.91 4.32 -22.39
C LYS A 69 4.06 5.28 -23.21
N ILE A 70 3.13 6.00 -22.58
CA ILE A 70 2.25 6.95 -23.27
C ILE A 70 3.09 8.09 -23.82
N ASN A 71 3.02 8.25 -25.15
CA ASN A 71 3.65 9.36 -25.85
C ASN A 71 3.09 10.68 -25.31
N PRO A 72 3.92 11.66 -24.94
CA PRO A 72 3.45 12.97 -24.46
C PRO A 72 2.41 13.62 -25.38
N ASN A 73 2.55 13.47 -26.70
CA ASN A 73 1.62 14.02 -27.69
C ASN A 73 0.21 13.37 -27.65
N GLU A 74 0.12 12.14 -27.12
CA GLU A 74 -1.12 11.39 -26.99
C GLU A 74 -1.70 11.47 -25.58
N MET A 75 -0.91 11.86 -24.58
CA MET A 75 -1.30 11.93 -23.16
C MET A 75 -2.59 12.74 -22.94
N PHE A 76 -2.78 13.86 -23.65
CA PHE A 76 -3.98 14.68 -23.52
C PHE A 76 -5.16 14.22 -24.38
N LYS A 77 -4.97 13.21 -25.24
CA LYS A 77 -5.99 12.64 -26.14
C LYS A 77 -6.55 11.31 -25.63
N ILE A 78 -5.99 10.76 -24.55
CA ILE A 78 -6.36 9.44 -24.00
C ILE A 78 -6.67 9.51 -22.50
N GLY A 79 -7.32 8.47 -22.00
CA GLY A 79 -7.64 8.31 -20.57
C GLY A 79 -8.52 9.45 -20.05
N ASP A 80 -8.18 9.93 -18.84
CA ASP A 80 -8.96 10.93 -18.13
C ASP A 80 -9.05 12.27 -18.88
N TYR A 81 -8.07 12.61 -19.74
CA TYR A 81 -8.03 13.90 -20.44
C TYR A 81 -8.83 13.93 -21.75
N LYS A 82 -9.28 12.78 -22.25
CA LYS A 82 -9.98 12.64 -23.53
C LYS A 82 -11.24 13.52 -23.62
N ASP A 83 -11.94 13.71 -22.51
CA ASP A 83 -13.18 14.48 -22.46
C ASP A 83 -12.99 15.90 -21.88
N LEU A 84 -11.74 16.28 -21.56
CA LEU A 84 -11.43 17.58 -20.96
C LEU A 84 -11.09 18.67 -21.98
N PHE A 85 -10.69 18.29 -23.20
CA PHE A 85 -10.18 19.22 -24.21
C PHE A 85 -10.81 18.95 -25.57
N SER A 86 -11.23 20.01 -26.26
CA SER A 86 -11.90 19.89 -27.56
C SER A 86 -10.96 20.09 -28.75
N LYS A 87 -9.88 20.86 -28.58
CA LYS A 87 -8.91 21.15 -29.63
C LYS A 87 -7.48 20.98 -29.11
N PHE A 88 -6.65 20.42 -29.97
CA PHE A 88 -5.25 20.14 -29.71
C PHE A 88 -4.39 20.72 -30.83
N ASP A 89 -3.19 21.16 -30.49
CA ASP A 89 -2.18 21.57 -31.46
C ASP A 89 -1.67 20.35 -32.23
N GLU A 90 -1.69 20.40 -33.57
CA GLU A 90 -1.27 19.29 -34.44
C GLU A 90 0.22 18.94 -34.29
N THR A 91 1.05 19.90 -33.89
CA THR A 91 2.51 19.70 -33.85
C THR A 91 2.99 19.10 -32.53
N LYS A 92 2.31 19.40 -31.42
CA LYS A 92 2.74 19.04 -30.06
C LYS A 92 1.70 18.24 -29.28
N GLY A 93 0.52 17.98 -29.86
CA GLY A 93 -0.58 17.31 -29.15
C GLY A 93 -1.07 18.06 -27.91
N PHE A 94 -0.73 19.34 -27.79
CA PHE A 94 -0.99 20.13 -26.59
C PHE A 94 -2.42 20.70 -26.64
N PRO A 95 -3.22 20.60 -25.57
CA PRO A 95 -4.59 21.11 -25.56
C PRO A 95 -4.58 22.63 -25.66
N THR A 96 -5.37 23.17 -26.59
CA THR A 96 -5.51 24.63 -26.80
C THR A 96 -6.85 25.14 -26.28
N HIS A 97 -7.90 24.32 -26.39
CA HIS A 97 -9.25 24.67 -25.94
C HIS A 97 -9.77 23.63 -24.95
N ASP A 98 -10.59 24.08 -24.00
CA ASP A 98 -11.27 23.21 -23.05
C ASP A 98 -12.44 22.43 -23.70
N ASN A 99 -13.13 21.61 -22.92
CA ASN A 99 -14.29 20.82 -23.37
C ASN A 99 -15.46 21.66 -23.90
N LYS A 100 -15.51 22.97 -23.62
CA LYS A 100 -16.53 23.90 -24.11
C LYS A 100 -16.09 24.61 -25.40
N GLY A 101 -14.85 24.42 -25.83
CA GLY A 101 -14.30 25.13 -26.98
C GLY A 101 -13.83 26.53 -26.64
N GLU A 102 -13.61 26.84 -25.36
CA GLU A 102 -13.02 28.10 -24.91
C GLU A 102 -11.49 27.95 -24.83
N GLU A 103 -10.76 29.02 -25.18
CA GLU A 103 -9.30 29.03 -25.06
C GLU A 103 -8.87 28.82 -23.60
N LEU A 104 -7.90 27.94 -23.38
CA LEU A 104 -7.41 27.67 -22.04
C LEU A 104 -6.81 28.93 -21.41
N ALA A 105 -7.30 29.26 -20.20
CA ALA A 105 -6.73 30.35 -19.41
C ALA A 105 -5.22 30.16 -19.21
N LYS A 106 -4.44 31.24 -19.32
CA LYS A 106 -2.95 31.23 -19.20
C LYS A 106 -2.43 30.44 -18.00
N SER A 107 -3.17 30.45 -16.88
CA SER A 107 -2.84 29.68 -15.67
C SER A 107 -3.00 28.16 -15.84
N LYS A 108 -4.07 27.70 -16.51
CA LYS A 108 -4.31 26.29 -16.85
C LYS A 108 -3.29 25.80 -17.87
N THR A 109 -3.06 26.58 -18.93
CA THR A 109 -2.06 26.30 -19.96
C THR A 109 -0.67 26.10 -19.34
N LYS A 110 -0.27 26.96 -18.39
CA LYS A 110 1.00 26.82 -17.68
C LYS A 110 1.08 25.55 -16.82
N LYS A 111 -0.02 25.12 -16.21
CA LYS A 111 -0.07 23.86 -15.44
C LYS A 111 0.08 22.64 -16.36
N LEU A 112 -0.73 22.59 -17.41
CA LEU A 112 -0.70 21.52 -18.41
C LEU A 112 0.66 21.43 -19.09
N ARG A 113 1.31 22.58 -19.35
CA ARG A 113 2.68 22.62 -19.89
C ARG A 113 3.69 21.96 -18.96
N LYS A 114 3.61 22.22 -17.65
CA LYS A 114 4.48 21.57 -16.66
C LYS A 114 4.27 20.06 -16.60
N GLU A 115 3.03 19.61 -16.65
CA GLU A 115 2.69 18.18 -16.66
C GLU A 115 3.20 17.50 -17.93
N PHE A 116 3.04 18.15 -19.09
CA PHE A 116 3.57 17.68 -20.36
C PHE A 116 5.10 17.60 -20.37
N ASP A 117 5.79 18.62 -19.87
CA ASP A 117 7.26 18.63 -19.79
C ASP A 117 7.78 17.56 -18.79
N ALA A 118 7.01 17.25 -17.73
CA ALA A 118 7.33 16.16 -16.81
C ALA A 118 7.14 14.78 -17.47
N GLN A 119 6.04 14.61 -18.21
CA GLN A 119 5.77 13.40 -18.98
C GLN A 119 6.81 13.18 -20.09
N LEU A 120 7.22 14.26 -20.78
CA LEU A 120 8.31 14.21 -21.77
C LEU A 120 9.58 13.63 -21.18
N LYS A 121 10.00 14.10 -20.00
CA LYS A 121 11.18 13.57 -19.31
C LYS A 121 11.00 12.11 -18.89
N LEU A 122 9.81 11.75 -18.40
CA LEU A 122 9.52 10.37 -17.98
C LEU A 122 9.52 9.40 -19.18
N HIS A 123 8.91 9.81 -20.29
CA HIS A 123 8.87 9.04 -21.54
C HIS A 123 10.26 8.96 -22.17
N ASP A 124 11.03 10.05 -22.16
CA ASP A 124 12.41 10.05 -22.64
C ASP A 124 13.29 9.10 -21.81
N GLN A 125 13.16 9.09 -20.47
CA GLN A 125 13.83 8.11 -19.61
C GLN A 125 13.41 6.67 -19.94
N TYR A 126 12.13 6.45 -20.26
CA TYR A 126 11.62 5.14 -20.68
C TYR A 126 12.18 4.69 -22.03
N ILE A 127 12.18 5.57 -23.04
CA ILE A 127 12.74 5.29 -24.38
C ILE A 127 14.26 5.06 -24.31
N ASN A 128 14.96 5.82 -23.48
CA ASN A 128 16.40 5.67 -23.25
C ASN A 128 16.75 4.51 -22.31
N GLY A 129 15.76 3.80 -21.75
CA GLY A 129 15.96 2.61 -20.91
C GLY A 129 16.52 2.89 -19.51
N THR A 130 16.38 4.12 -19.01
CA THR A 130 16.89 4.58 -17.71
C THR A 130 15.82 4.52 -16.60
N LEU A 131 14.62 4.01 -16.91
CA LEU A 131 13.46 3.98 -16.01
C LEU A 131 13.41 2.73 -15.11
#